data_AF-A0A2I0NPD2-F1
#
_entry.id   AF-A0A2I0NPD2-F1
#
_cell.length_a   1.000
_cell.length_b   1.000
_cell.length_c   1.000
_cell.angle_alpha   90.00
_cell.angle_beta   90.00
_cell.angle_gamma   90.00
#
_symmetry.space_group_name_H-M   'P 1'
#
loop_
_entity.id
_entity.type
_entity.pdbx_description
1 polymer ?
#
loop_
_entity_poly.entity_id
_entity_poly.type
_entity_poly.pdbx_seq_one_letter_code
_entity_poly.pdbx_strand_id
1 'polypeptide(L)'
;MTLVIAFIGNQGAVMAGDMREIAFGGDDSRIEDLERELYSGSITSDTDLAERADEMGVTIRVRDDKAKVSQQDGVLVGEVTETEGAAVAKRRLYATTGSYAIAEVLDSRLRVMQRGRASNFVVLGNDITKKIANQCIQGMWEGGTIQDALRLLMLTMQIAASATASVSRTFILVHTDRAANLADAIDRDSHRE
;
A
#
# COMPACT_ATOMS: atom_id res chain seq x y z
N MET A 1 3.52 -2.40 -8.17
CA MET A 1 3.27 -1.53 -6.99
C MET A 1 1.81 -1.57 -6.62
N THR A 2 1.46 -1.51 -5.32
CA THR A 2 0.07 -1.70 -4.88
C THR A 2 -0.21 -0.99 -3.54
N LEU A 3 -1.44 -1.06 -3.05
CA LEU A 3 -2.08 -0.21 -2.04
C LEU A 3 -1.89 -0.72 -0.60
N VAL A 4 -1.44 0.18 0.29
CA VAL A 4 -1.53 0.03 1.74
C VAL A 4 -2.30 1.23 2.31
N ILE A 5 -3.31 0.97 3.13
CA ILE A 5 -4.09 1.99 3.82
C ILE A 5 -4.02 1.72 5.31
N ALA A 6 -3.78 2.76 6.12
CA ALA A 6 -3.92 2.68 7.57
C ALA A 6 -4.83 3.77 8.10
N PHE A 7 -5.58 3.45 9.16
CA PHE A 7 -6.17 4.44 10.06
C PHE A 7 -5.48 4.36 11.40
N ILE A 8 -5.08 5.52 11.93
CA ILE A 8 -4.43 5.66 13.22
C ILE A 8 -5.35 6.45 14.13
N GLY A 9 -5.95 5.78 15.11
CA GLY A 9 -6.84 6.37 16.10
C GLY A 9 -6.20 6.46 17.49
N ASN A 10 -6.91 7.12 18.41
CA ASN A 10 -6.49 7.23 19.81
C ASN A 10 -6.71 5.95 20.62
N GLN A 11 -7.54 5.02 20.11
CA GLN A 11 -7.93 3.77 20.78
C GLN A 11 -7.44 2.53 20.03
N GLY A 12 -6.69 2.73 18.93
CA GLY A 12 -6.19 1.65 18.10
C GLY A 12 -5.68 2.14 16.76
N ALA A 13 -5.08 1.23 16.00
CA ALA A 13 -4.76 1.42 14.59
C ALA A 13 -5.22 0.18 13.82
N VAL A 14 -5.59 0.39 12.55
CA VAL A 14 -5.92 -0.67 11.60
C VAL A 14 -5.20 -0.39 10.29
N MET A 15 -4.74 -1.44 9.62
CA MET A 15 -4.03 -1.35 8.36
C MET A 15 -4.45 -2.48 7.42
N ALA A 16 -4.65 -2.13 6.16
CA ALA A 16 -4.95 -3.06 5.08
C ALA A 16 -3.88 -2.95 4.00
N GLY A 17 -3.52 -4.07 3.38
CA GLY A 17 -2.66 -4.10 2.20
C GLY A 17 -3.07 -5.23 1.28
N ASP A 18 -3.13 -4.95 -0.02
CA ASP A 18 -3.46 -5.98 -0.99
C ASP A 18 -2.29 -6.95 -1.17
N MET A 19 -2.55 -8.06 -1.85
CA MET A 19 -1.56 -9.14 -2.00
C MET A 19 -0.92 -9.22 -3.38
N ARG A 20 -1.17 -8.27 -4.28
CA ARG A 20 -0.73 -8.34 -5.67
C ARG A 20 0.76 -8.10 -5.85
N GLU A 21 1.37 -8.84 -6.75
CA GLU A 21 2.70 -8.55 -7.28
C GLU A 21 2.67 -8.84 -8.78
N ILE A 22 3.18 -7.89 -9.56
CA ILE A 22 3.29 -8.00 -11.00
C ILE A 22 4.76 -7.84 -11.32
N ALA A 23 5.36 -8.86 -11.93
CA ALA A 23 6.70 -8.80 -12.48
C ALA A 23 6.59 -8.62 -13.99
N PHE A 24 7.32 -7.65 -14.52
CA PHE A 24 7.41 -7.34 -15.94
C PHE A 24 8.77 -7.82 -16.47
N GLY A 25 8.79 -8.29 -17.71
CA GLY A 25 10.02 -8.69 -18.41
C GLY A 25 9.93 -8.34 -19.89
N GLY A 26 11.04 -7.89 -20.46
CA GLY A 26 11.08 -7.39 -21.83
C GLY A 26 11.94 -6.14 -21.94
N ASP A 27 11.63 -5.31 -22.93
CA ASP A 27 12.29 -4.03 -23.16
C ASP A 27 11.84 -2.98 -22.13
N ASP A 28 12.79 -2.30 -21.48
CA ASP A 28 12.53 -1.35 -20.39
C ASP A 28 11.56 -0.23 -20.80
N SER A 29 11.68 0.31 -22.02
CA SER A 29 10.82 1.40 -22.47
C SER A 29 9.36 0.95 -22.62
N ARG A 30 9.15 -0.30 -23.06
CA ARG A 30 7.81 -0.88 -23.19
C ARG A 30 7.20 -1.25 -21.84
N ILE A 31 8.03 -1.70 -20.90
CA ILE A 31 7.62 -1.94 -19.52
C ILE A 31 7.13 -0.62 -18.91
N GLU A 32 7.90 0.46 -19.04
CA GLU A 32 7.52 1.78 -18.54
C GLU A 32 6.20 2.26 -19.12
N ASP A 33 5.98 2.07 -20.42
CA ASP A 33 4.72 2.44 -21.08
C ASP A 33 3.52 1.61 -20.57
N LEU A 34 3.69 0.29 -20.39
CA LEU A 34 2.64 -0.57 -19.85
C LEU A 34 2.32 -0.21 -18.40
N GLU A 35 3.34 0.04 -17.59
CA GLU A 35 3.18 0.52 -16.21
C GLU A 35 2.43 1.84 -16.16
N ARG A 36 2.71 2.77 -17.08
CA ARG A 36 2.00 4.05 -17.21
C ARG A 36 0.51 3.85 -17.49
N GLU A 37 0.15 2.93 -18.39
CA GLU A 37 -1.26 2.58 -18.67
C GLU A 37 -1.94 1.88 -17.49
N LEU A 38 -1.22 1.02 -16.78
CA LEU A 38 -1.74 0.33 -15.61
C LEU A 38 -2.02 1.32 -14.46
N TYR A 39 -1.06 2.21 -14.18
CA TYR A 39 -1.12 3.14 -13.06
C TYR A 39 -1.92 4.42 -13.34
N SER A 40 -2.32 4.66 -14.59
CA SER A 40 -3.32 5.68 -14.93
C SER A 40 -4.75 5.25 -14.56
N GLY A 41 -4.96 3.94 -14.38
CA GLY A 41 -6.28 3.33 -14.20
C GLY A 41 -6.98 2.92 -15.50
N SER A 42 -6.28 2.97 -16.65
CA SER A 42 -6.84 2.52 -17.93
C SER A 42 -7.03 1.01 -18.01
N ILE A 43 -6.25 0.23 -17.24
CA ILE A 43 -6.31 -1.23 -17.21
C ILE A 43 -7.04 -1.68 -15.94
N THR A 44 -8.24 -2.24 -16.11
CA THR A 44 -9.15 -2.53 -14.99
C THR A 44 -9.20 -4.01 -14.60
N SER A 45 -8.84 -4.91 -15.51
CA SER A 45 -8.89 -6.35 -15.28
C SER A 45 -7.60 -7.08 -15.68
N ASP A 46 -7.43 -8.29 -15.16
CA ASP A 46 -6.30 -9.16 -15.47
C ASP A 46 -6.25 -9.54 -16.95
N THR A 47 -7.42 -9.68 -17.58
CA THR A 47 -7.54 -9.94 -19.01
C THR A 47 -7.03 -8.74 -19.81
N ASP A 48 -7.50 -7.53 -19.48
CA ASP A 48 -7.02 -6.30 -20.15
C ASP A 48 -5.50 -6.16 -19.99
N LEU A 49 -4.98 -6.42 -18.79
CA LEU A 49 -3.54 -6.35 -18.53
C LEU A 49 -2.74 -7.33 -19.39
N ALA A 50 -3.23 -8.57 -19.54
CA ALA A 50 -2.59 -9.58 -20.37
C ALA A 50 -2.62 -9.21 -21.86
N GLU A 51 -3.74 -8.70 -22.36
CA GLU A 51 -3.88 -8.26 -23.75
C GLU A 51 -2.96 -7.07 -24.04
N ARG A 52 -2.95 -6.04 -23.20
CA ARG A 52 -2.06 -4.87 -23.35
C ARG A 52 -0.59 -5.28 -23.29
N ALA A 53 -0.23 -6.20 -22.39
CA ALA A 53 1.13 -6.69 -22.29
C ALA A 53 1.59 -7.43 -23.57
N ASP A 54 0.74 -8.29 -24.14
CA ASP A 54 1.03 -9.02 -25.38
C ASP A 54 1.20 -8.08 -26.57
N GLU A 55 0.30 -7.09 -26.73
CA GLU A 55 0.39 -6.07 -27.77
C GLU A 55 1.71 -5.28 -27.72
N MET A 56 2.21 -5.03 -26.52
CA MET A 56 3.47 -4.31 -26.29
C MET A 56 4.68 -5.25 -26.30
N GLY A 57 4.49 -6.57 -26.40
CA GLY A 57 5.56 -7.55 -26.32
C GLY A 57 6.25 -7.57 -24.94
N VAL A 58 5.51 -7.27 -23.88
CA VAL A 58 5.95 -7.34 -22.49
C VAL A 58 5.44 -8.65 -21.89
N THR A 59 6.34 -9.42 -21.27
CA THR A 59 5.95 -10.59 -20.48
C THR A 59 5.52 -10.14 -19.09
N ILE A 60 4.36 -10.61 -18.62
CA ILE A 60 3.90 -10.36 -17.25
C ILE A 60 3.80 -11.67 -16.46
N ARG A 61 4.14 -11.59 -15.17
CA ARG A 61 3.81 -12.62 -14.18
C ARG A 61 3.08 -11.99 -13.03
N VAL A 62 1.85 -12.42 -12.81
CA VAL A 62 1.02 -11.91 -11.73
C VAL A 62 0.88 -12.93 -10.60
N ARG A 63 0.97 -12.46 -9.36
CA ARG A 63 0.72 -13.23 -8.14
C ARG A 63 -0.12 -12.42 -7.16
N ASP A 64 -0.88 -13.11 -6.32
CA ASP A 64 -1.73 -12.52 -5.27
C ASP A 64 -1.38 -13.09 -3.88
N ASP A 65 -0.11 -13.42 -3.65
CA ASP A 65 0.38 -14.09 -2.44
C ASP A 65 1.34 -13.23 -1.59
N LYS A 66 1.61 -11.98 -1.99
CA LYS A 66 2.58 -11.12 -1.31
C LYS A 66 1.94 -10.37 -0.15
N ALA A 67 2.22 -10.82 1.07
CA ALA A 67 1.84 -10.08 2.28
C ALA A 67 2.57 -8.73 2.36
N LYS A 68 1.82 -7.63 2.29
CA LYS A 68 2.37 -6.25 2.38
C LYS A 68 2.22 -5.62 3.74
N VAL A 69 1.34 -6.16 4.56
CA VAL A 69 1.08 -5.68 5.91
C VAL A 69 1.28 -6.81 6.90
N SER A 70 1.79 -6.46 8.07
CA SER A 70 2.02 -7.38 9.18
C SER A 70 1.82 -6.66 10.51
N GLN A 71 1.70 -7.43 11.58
CA GLN A 71 1.68 -6.92 12.94
C GLN A 71 2.76 -7.62 13.75
N GLN A 72 3.55 -6.83 14.48
CA GLN A 72 4.56 -7.34 15.39
C GLN A 72 4.64 -6.46 16.64
N ASP A 73 4.54 -7.06 17.83
CA ASP A 73 4.77 -6.39 19.12
C ASP A 73 3.94 -5.10 19.36
N GLY A 74 2.74 -5.02 18.78
CA GLY A 74 1.86 -3.85 18.90
C GLY A 74 2.11 -2.76 17.85
N VAL A 75 2.97 -3.03 16.86
CA VAL A 75 3.22 -2.16 15.70
C VAL A 75 2.69 -2.84 14.44
N LEU A 76 1.93 -2.08 13.66
CA LEU A 76 1.51 -2.44 12.31
C LEU A 76 2.59 -1.97 11.35
N VAL A 77 3.05 -2.84 10.46
CA VAL A 77 4.05 -2.51 9.45
C VAL A 77 3.46 -2.78 8.09
N GLY A 78 3.45 -1.77 7.23
CA GLY A 78 3.03 -1.87 5.84
C GLY A 78 4.16 -1.45 4.91
N GLU A 79 4.30 -2.12 3.77
CA GLU A 79 5.35 -1.83 2.81
C GLU A 79 4.80 -1.81 1.39
N VAL A 80 5.18 -0.77 0.64
CA VAL A 80 4.94 -0.69 -0.79
C VAL A 80 6.21 -0.25 -1.50
N THR A 81 6.32 -0.65 -2.76
CA THR A 81 7.23 0.02 -3.70
C THR A 81 6.42 1.12 -4.36
N GLU A 82 6.94 2.35 -4.38
CA GLU A 82 6.39 3.48 -5.12
C GLU A 82 7.39 3.93 -6.18
N THR A 83 6.88 4.29 -7.36
CA THR A 83 7.66 4.85 -8.46
C THR A 83 7.27 6.30 -8.58
N GLU A 84 8.24 7.19 -8.47
CA GLU A 84 8.08 8.63 -8.61
C GLU A 84 9.00 9.09 -9.75
N GLY A 85 8.45 9.22 -10.95
CA GLY A 85 9.24 9.41 -12.18
C GLY A 85 10.10 8.17 -12.48
N ALA A 86 11.41 8.35 -12.63
CA ALA A 86 12.35 7.25 -12.85
C ALA A 86 12.88 6.62 -11.55
N ALA A 87 12.53 7.17 -10.39
CA ALA A 87 13.01 6.68 -9.10
C ALA A 87 12.03 5.65 -8.52
N VAL A 88 12.54 4.48 -8.16
CA VAL A 88 11.80 3.44 -7.44
C VAL A 88 12.22 3.50 -5.97
N ALA A 89 11.27 3.83 -5.09
CA ALA A 89 11.49 3.93 -3.66
C ALA A 89 10.61 2.92 -2.92
N LYS A 90 11.19 2.17 -1.98
CA LYS A 90 10.40 1.33 -1.07
C LYS A 90 9.98 2.18 0.12
N ARG A 91 8.68 2.37 0.32
CA ARG A 91 8.11 3.11 1.46
C ARG A 91 7.53 2.13 2.48
N ARG A 92 7.88 2.35 3.74
CA ARG A 92 7.34 1.63 4.90
C ARG A 92 6.50 2.56 5.77
N LEU A 93 5.36 2.05 6.22
CA LEU A 93 4.50 2.67 7.21
C LEU A 93 4.54 1.85 8.50
N TYR A 94 4.89 2.51 9.59
CA TYR A 94 4.80 1.98 10.94
C TYR A 94 3.66 2.69 11.65
N ALA A 95 2.70 1.95 12.18
CA ALA A 95 1.56 2.51 12.89
C ALA A 95 1.31 1.78 14.21
N THR A 96 0.86 2.52 15.22
CA THR A 96 0.45 2.00 16.52
C THR A 96 -0.66 2.89 17.07
N THR A 97 -1.25 2.57 18.22
CA THR A 97 -2.24 3.47 18.83
C THR A 97 -1.63 4.85 19.07
N GLY A 98 -2.28 5.90 18.56
CA GLY A 98 -1.87 7.29 18.80
C GLY A 98 -0.84 7.87 17.82
N SER A 99 -0.11 7.06 17.05
CA SER A 99 1.01 7.58 16.23
C SER A 99 1.41 6.70 15.06
N TYR A 100 2.12 7.30 14.10
CA TYR A 100 2.75 6.60 12.98
C TYR A 100 4.08 7.24 12.55
N ALA A 101 4.84 6.49 11.78
CA ALA A 101 6.01 6.97 11.05
C ALA A 101 6.03 6.39 9.63
N ILE A 102 6.45 7.21 8.67
CA ILE A 102 6.73 6.77 7.31
C ILE A 102 8.24 6.81 7.12
N ALA A 103 8.79 5.73 6.61
CA ALA A 103 10.20 5.60 6.28
C ALA A 103 10.38 5.19 4.82
N GLU A 104 11.53 5.53 4.28
CA GLU A 104 11.99 5.13 2.97
C GLU A 104 13.17 4.17 3.14
N VAL A 105 13.22 3.12 2.34
CA VAL A 105 14.36 2.20 2.28
C VAL A 105 15.16 2.53 1.02
N LEU A 106 16.36 3.08 1.22
CA LEU A 106 17.31 3.46 0.18
C LEU A 106 18.64 2.75 0.44
N ASP A 107 19.17 2.00 -0.53
CA ASP A 107 20.45 1.28 -0.42
C ASP A 107 20.57 0.44 0.87
N SER A 108 19.52 -0.32 1.21
CA SER A 108 19.40 -1.09 2.46
C SER A 108 19.51 -0.24 3.74
N ARG A 109 19.24 1.06 3.66
CA ARG A 109 19.16 1.95 4.81
C ARG A 109 17.76 2.51 4.95
N LEU A 110 17.21 2.33 6.14
CA LEU A 110 15.93 2.89 6.49
C LEU A 110 16.08 4.34 6.99
N ARG A 111 15.40 5.26 6.31
CA ARG A 111 15.36 6.69 6.65
C ARG A 111 13.94 7.10 7.00
N VAL A 112 13.72 7.59 8.23
CA VAL A 112 12.41 8.15 8.62
C VAL A 112 12.20 9.48 7.92
N MET A 113 11.11 9.57 7.15
CA MET A 113 10.74 10.75 6.36
C MET A 113 9.68 11.59 7.05
N GLN A 114 8.73 10.94 7.72
CA GLN A 114 7.60 11.61 8.36
C GLN A 114 7.22 10.91 9.66
N ARG A 115 6.74 11.68 10.62
CA ARG A 115 6.04 11.20 11.82
C ARG A 115 4.71 11.92 11.93
N GLY A 116 3.69 11.21 12.42
CA GLY A 116 2.39 11.81 12.66
C GLY A 116 1.69 11.22 13.89
N ARG A 117 0.55 11.83 14.21
CA ARG A 117 -0.28 11.49 15.36
C ARG A 117 -1.63 10.94 14.91
N ALA A 118 -2.42 10.48 15.88
CA ALA A 118 -3.74 9.91 15.70
C ALA A 118 -4.76 10.83 15.02
N SER A 119 -5.90 10.21 14.71
CA SER A 119 -7.02 10.72 13.91
C SER A 119 -6.61 11.00 12.48
N ASN A 120 -5.87 10.07 11.86
CA ASN A 120 -5.37 10.25 10.51
C ASN A 120 -5.42 8.96 9.69
N PHE A 121 -5.63 9.10 8.39
CA PHE A 121 -5.45 8.05 7.41
C PHE A 121 -4.11 8.24 6.70
N VAL A 122 -3.40 7.14 6.47
CA VAL A 122 -2.19 7.14 5.65
C VAL A 122 -2.39 6.16 4.51
N VAL A 123 -2.15 6.62 3.29
CA VAL A 123 -2.30 5.83 2.07
C VAL A 123 -0.95 5.79 1.34
N LEU A 124 -0.43 4.58 1.15
CA LEU A 124 0.75 4.33 0.31
C LEU A 124 0.32 3.50 -0.91
N GLY A 125 0.94 3.75 -2.06
CA GLY A 125 0.58 3.12 -3.33
C GLY A 125 0.91 3.96 -4.56
N ASN A 126 0.51 3.48 -5.73
CA ASN A 126 0.62 4.24 -6.99
C ASN A 126 -0.47 5.34 -7.07
N ASP A 127 -0.39 6.19 -8.09
CA ASP A 127 -1.27 7.36 -8.23
C ASP A 127 -2.76 7.01 -8.29
N ILE A 128 -3.15 6.02 -9.11
CA ILE A 128 -4.56 5.62 -9.22
C ILE A 128 -5.08 5.03 -7.90
N THR A 129 -4.32 4.17 -7.24
CA THR A 129 -4.75 3.54 -5.97
C THR A 129 -4.85 4.57 -4.84
N LYS A 130 -3.90 5.52 -4.75
CA LYS A 130 -3.99 6.66 -3.83
C LYS A 130 -5.22 7.52 -4.12
N LYS A 131 -5.49 7.82 -5.39
CA LYS A 131 -6.66 8.61 -5.79
C LYS A 131 -7.97 7.93 -5.36
N ILE A 132 -8.13 6.64 -5.69
CA ILE A 132 -9.32 5.85 -5.31
C ILE A 132 -9.48 5.84 -3.78
N ALA A 133 -8.41 5.52 -3.05
CA ALA A 133 -8.47 5.41 -1.60
C ALA A 133 -8.82 6.75 -0.94
N ASN A 134 -8.18 7.85 -1.36
CA ASN A 134 -8.48 9.17 -0.83
C ASN A 134 -9.91 9.62 -1.14
N GLN A 135 -10.44 9.32 -2.33
CA GLN A 135 -11.84 9.59 -2.68
C GLN A 135 -12.80 8.81 -1.77
N CYS A 136 -12.52 7.52 -1.54
CA CYS A 136 -13.31 6.68 -0.63
C CYS A 136 -13.31 7.24 0.79
N ILE A 137 -12.14 7.60 1.32
CA ILE A 137 -11.99 8.17 2.66
C ILE A 137 -12.74 9.50 2.76
N GLN A 138 -12.54 10.42 1.82
CA GLN A 138 -13.19 11.73 1.85
C GLN A 138 -14.71 11.65 1.71
N GLY A 139 -15.21 10.69 0.92
CA GLY A 139 -16.64 10.55 0.65
C GLY A 139 -17.40 9.76 1.72
N MET A 140 -16.73 8.91 2.51
CA MET A 140 -17.40 7.95 3.41
C MET A 140 -16.96 8.06 4.88
N TRP A 141 -15.86 8.73 5.19
CA TRP A 141 -15.41 8.87 6.57
C TRP A 141 -16.12 10.03 7.28
N GLU A 142 -17.01 9.70 8.21
CA GLU A 142 -17.72 10.67 9.05
C GLU A 142 -17.13 10.79 10.46
N GLY A 143 -15.95 10.19 10.69
CA GLY A 143 -15.46 9.91 12.03
C GLY A 143 -16.07 8.62 12.59
N GLY A 144 -15.51 8.13 13.70
CA GLY A 144 -16.06 6.94 14.35
C GLY A 144 -15.03 6.13 15.12
N THR A 145 -15.40 4.87 15.33
CA THR A 145 -14.59 3.88 16.06
C THR A 145 -13.55 3.23 15.14
N ILE A 146 -12.68 2.42 15.74
CA ILE A 146 -11.76 1.55 14.99
C ILE A 146 -12.53 0.56 14.09
N GLN A 147 -13.72 0.12 14.50
CA GLN A 147 -14.55 -0.78 13.69
C GLN A 147 -15.09 -0.09 12.43
N ASP A 148 -15.40 1.19 12.52
CA ASP A 148 -15.86 1.98 11.37
C ASP A 148 -14.71 2.20 10.38
N ALA A 149 -13.52 2.51 10.89
CA ALA A 149 -12.32 2.58 10.07
C ALA A 149 -11.99 1.24 9.41
N LEU A 150 -12.13 0.14 10.13
CA LEU A 150 -11.92 -1.21 9.60
C LEU A 150 -12.86 -1.51 8.42
N ARG A 151 -14.16 -1.22 8.57
CA ARG A 151 -15.15 -1.39 7.48
C ARG A 151 -14.83 -0.51 6.28
N LEU A 152 -14.46 0.75 6.53
CA LEU A 152 -14.07 1.68 5.46
C LEU A 152 -12.84 1.17 4.70
N LEU A 153 -11.82 0.68 5.39
CA LEU A 153 -10.63 0.09 4.76
C LEU A 153 -11.03 -1.11 3.88
N MET A 154 -11.82 -2.05 4.41
CA MET A 154 -12.29 -3.21 3.64
C MET A 154 -13.03 -2.80 2.36
N LEU A 155 -13.96 -1.86 2.46
CA LEU A 155 -14.72 -1.36 1.30
C LEU A 155 -13.79 -0.66 0.29
N THR A 156 -12.84 0.14 0.78
CA THR A 156 -11.88 0.84 -0.07
C THR A 156 -10.99 -0.13 -0.84
N MET A 157 -10.52 -1.22 -0.21
CA MET A 157 -9.76 -2.27 -0.88
C MET A 157 -10.58 -2.95 -1.98
N GLN A 158 -11.86 -3.23 -1.73
CA GLN A 158 -12.77 -3.84 -2.71
C GLN A 158 -13.02 -2.93 -3.91
N ILE A 159 -13.23 -1.63 -3.66
CA ILE A 159 -13.40 -0.62 -4.72
C ILE A 159 -12.12 -0.52 -5.56
N ALA A 160 -10.95 -0.42 -4.91
CA ALA A 160 -9.67 -0.36 -5.61
C ALA A 160 -9.42 -1.59 -6.49
N ALA A 161 -9.66 -2.80 -5.97
CA ALA A 161 -9.52 -4.05 -6.72
C ALA A 161 -10.51 -4.19 -7.89
N SER A 162 -11.62 -3.44 -7.86
CA SER A 162 -12.60 -3.42 -8.95
C SER A 162 -12.29 -2.36 -10.00
N ALA A 163 -11.46 -1.37 -9.68
CA ALA A 163 -11.18 -0.20 -10.52
C ALA A 163 -9.81 -0.24 -11.21
N THR A 164 -8.92 -1.16 -10.84
CA THR A 164 -7.61 -1.32 -11.48
C THR A 164 -7.08 -2.76 -11.32
N ALA A 165 -6.42 -3.26 -12.37
CA ALA A 165 -5.73 -4.57 -12.34
C ALA A 165 -4.46 -4.57 -11.47
N SER A 166 -4.05 -3.42 -10.95
CA SER A 166 -2.85 -3.28 -10.10
C SER A 166 -3.08 -3.72 -8.64
N VAL A 167 -4.32 -3.98 -8.24
CA VAL A 167 -4.71 -4.34 -6.86
C VAL A 167 -5.34 -5.72 -6.84
N SER A 168 -4.93 -6.54 -5.87
CA SER A 168 -5.52 -7.87 -5.68
C SER A 168 -6.96 -7.79 -5.16
N ARG A 169 -7.79 -8.75 -5.54
CA ARG A 169 -9.12 -8.96 -4.92
C ARG A 169 -9.02 -9.48 -3.48
N THR A 170 -7.83 -9.94 -3.07
CA THR A 170 -7.56 -10.40 -1.70
C THR A 170 -6.60 -9.42 -1.00
N PHE A 171 -6.87 -9.17 0.27
CA PHE A 171 -6.06 -8.29 1.09
C PHE A 171 -5.88 -8.84 2.49
N ILE A 172 -4.82 -8.41 3.15
CA ILE A 172 -4.58 -8.66 4.56
C ILE A 172 -5.04 -7.45 5.35
N LEU A 173 -5.64 -7.70 6.51
CA LEU A 173 -6.08 -6.69 7.46
C LEU A 173 -5.45 -7.00 8.82
N VAL A 174 -4.77 -6.02 9.39
CA VAL A 174 -4.14 -6.11 10.70
C VAL A 174 -4.58 -4.95 11.58
N HIS A 175 -4.66 -5.18 12.89
CA HIS A 175 -5.06 -4.17 13.86
C HIS A 175 -4.23 -4.25 15.14
N THR A 176 -4.21 -3.16 15.89
CA THR A 176 -3.65 -3.12 17.24
C THR A 176 -4.37 -2.08 18.09
N ASP A 177 -4.54 -2.36 19.37
CA ASP A 177 -5.00 -1.43 20.40
C ASP A 177 -3.84 -0.95 21.30
N ARG A 178 -2.63 -1.49 21.12
CA ARG A 178 -1.45 -1.18 21.92
C ARG A 178 -0.79 0.11 21.45
N ALA A 179 -0.36 0.94 22.39
CA ALA A 179 0.56 2.04 22.15
C ALA A 179 2.01 1.54 22.30
N ALA A 180 2.59 1.05 21.21
CA ALA A 180 3.93 0.49 21.17
C ALA A 180 4.99 1.55 20.81
N ASN A 181 6.26 1.25 21.09
CA ASN A 181 7.36 2.14 20.74
C ASN A 181 7.74 1.97 19.25
N LEU A 182 7.35 2.95 18.42
CA LEU A 182 7.69 2.96 17.01
C LEU A 182 9.20 3.08 16.77
N ALA A 183 9.96 3.78 17.64
CA ALA A 183 11.39 3.93 17.47
C ALA A 183 12.12 2.59 17.57
N ASP A 184 11.76 1.76 18.56
CA ASP A 184 12.35 0.43 18.74
C ASP A 184 12.00 -0.51 17.58
N ALA A 185 10.77 -0.42 17.06
CA ALA A 185 10.36 -1.23 15.91
C ALA A 185 11.15 -0.87 14.65
N ILE A 186 11.32 0.43 14.40
CA ILE A 186 12.10 0.94 13.26
C ILE A 186 13.58 0.55 13.40
N ASP A 187 14.15 0.67 14.60
CA ASP A 187 15.54 0.31 14.86
C ASP A 187 15.78 -1.20 14.70
N ARG A 188 14.87 -2.06 15.18
CA ARG A 188 14.99 -3.50 14.95
C ARG A 188 14.95 -3.86 13.46
N ASP A 189 14.16 -3.14 12.67
CA ASP A 189 14.00 -3.41 11.25
C ASP A 189 15.21 -2.95 10.44
N SER A 190 15.85 -1.83 10.82
CA SER A 190 17.08 -1.35 10.17
C SER A 190 18.27 -2.31 10.31
N HIS A 191 18.23 -3.23 11.30
CA HIS A 191 19.26 -4.25 11.53
C HIS A 191 18.96 -5.59 10.85
N ARG A 192 17.82 -5.73 10.16
CA ARG A 192 17.39 -6.97 9.49
C ARG A 192 17.57 -6.95 7.96
N GLU A 193 17.89 -5.81 7.36
CA GLU A 193 18.06 -5.64 5.91
C GLU A 193 19.47 -5.91 5.39
#